data_AF-A0A963R354-F1
#
_entry.id   AF-A0A963R354-F1
#
_cell.length_a   1.000
_cell.length_b   1.000
_cell.length_c   1.000
_cell.angle_alpha   90.00
_cell.angle_beta   90.00
_cell.angle_gamma   90.00
#
_symmetry.space_group_name_H-M   'P 1'
#
loop_
_entity.id
_entity.type
_entity.pdbx_description
1 polymer ?
#
loop_
_entity_poly.entity_id
_entity_poly.type
_entity_poly.pdbx_seq_one_letter_code
_entity_poly.pdbx_strand_id
1 'polypeptide(L)'
;MDLTDLFRQLETDDDDLKVVQLLGMRCFNAFGASLKLALSGYHQNSALLLRDILETAFLLDLFSGDRDKIGDWRTADKRSRMKSFSPVKIREALDARDGFTSKKRFEMYEMFSELAGHPTMKSQLMLQPVRGGDAVNGPFMEATTLRAVISEMGRLAVQIGGHLSAHFPSGWTDGLASRSEFNKLHRKWLRVFYGIEGGV
;
A
#
# COMPACT_ATOMS: atom_id res chain seq x y z
N MET A 1 16.12 -7.20 11.44
CA MET A 1 14.80 -6.62 11.75
C MET A 1 14.46 -5.65 10.64
N ASP A 2 13.34 -5.82 9.94
CA ASP A 2 12.94 -4.87 8.90
C ASP A 2 12.37 -3.57 9.51
N LEU A 3 12.15 -2.56 8.67
CA LEU A 3 11.68 -1.25 9.09
C LEU A 3 10.35 -1.30 9.85
N THR A 4 9.41 -2.11 9.39
CA THR A 4 8.07 -2.21 9.98
C THR A 4 8.13 -2.93 11.31
N ASP A 5 8.94 -4.00 11.40
CA ASP A 5 9.15 -4.76 12.63
C ASP A 5 9.79 -3.93 13.73
N LEU A 6 10.71 -3.04 13.35
CA LEU A 6 11.34 -2.09 14.24
C LEU A 6 10.38 -0.96 14.66
N PHE A 7 9.60 -0.43 13.72
CA PHE A 7 8.63 0.63 14.02
C PHE A 7 7.55 0.18 15.01
N ARG A 8 7.04 -1.06 14.89
CA ARG A 8 6.04 -1.60 15.83
C ARG A 8 6.58 -1.83 17.25
N GLN A 9 7.90 -1.85 17.44
CA GLN A 9 8.55 -2.06 18.74
C GLN A 9 8.91 -0.75 19.44
N LEU A 10 8.81 0.39 18.74
CA LEU A 10 8.99 1.70 19.34
C LEU A 10 7.96 1.91 20.45
N GLU A 11 8.42 2.01 21.69
CA GLU A 11 7.58 2.39 22.82
C GLU A 11 7.20 3.86 22.71
N THR A 12 5.92 4.15 22.89
CA THR A 12 5.38 5.52 22.81
C THR A 12 4.07 5.62 23.57
N ASP A 13 3.86 6.74 24.25
CA ASP A 13 2.57 7.12 24.83
C ASP A 13 1.69 7.92 23.86
N ASP A 14 2.23 8.29 22.69
CA ASP A 14 1.50 8.99 21.64
C ASP A 14 0.53 8.04 20.91
N ASP A 15 -0.76 8.22 21.18
CA ASP A 15 -1.83 7.44 20.56
C ASP A 15 -1.91 7.59 19.04
N ASP A 16 -1.51 8.74 18.49
CA ASP A 16 -1.50 8.95 17.04
C ASP A 16 -0.36 8.14 16.40
N LEU A 17 0.80 8.07 17.05
CA LEU A 17 1.89 7.21 16.59
C LEU A 17 1.51 5.72 16.66
N LYS A 18 0.77 5.31 17.69
CA LYS A 18 0.22 3.93 17.80
C LYS A 18 -0.70 3.59 16.63
N VAL A 19 -1.50 4.54 16.13
CA VAL A 19 -2.32 4.32 14.92
C VAL A 19 -1.44 3.98 13.72
N VAL A 20 -0.36 4.73 13.50
CA VAL A 20 0.57 4.48 12.39
C VAL A 20 1.22 3.09 12.54
N GLN A 21 1.62 2.71 13.76
CA GLN A 21 2.16 1.36 14.03
C GLN A 21 1.15 0.26 13.69
N LEU A 22 -0.12 0.42 14.09
CA LEU A 22 -1.20 -0.53 13.79
C LEU A 22 -1.45 -0.66 12.29
N LEU A 23 -1.46 0.45 11.55
CA LEU A 23 -1.60 0.44 10.09
C LEU A 23 -0.39 -0.24 9.42
N GLY A 24 0.83 0.01 9.90
CA GLY A 24 2.04 -0.67 9.44
C GLY A 24 1.99 -2.18 9.64
N MET A 25 1.58 -2.64 10.83
CA MET A 25 1.40 -4.06 11.13
C MET A 25 0.32 -4.70 10.26
N ARG A 26 -0.80 -4.01 10.02
CA ARG A 26 -1.86 -4.46 9.09
C ARG A 26 -1.28 -4.68 7.70
N CYS A 27 -0.53 -3.71 7.16
CA CYS A 27 0.09 -3.82 5.84
C CYS A 27 1.10 -4.97 5.77
N PHE A 28 1.95 -5.15 6.79
CA PHE A 28 2.90 -6.27 6.83
C PHE A 28 2.20 -7.63 6.74
N ASN A 29 1.16 -7.83 7.55
CA ASN A 29 0.37 -9.06 7.54
C ASN A 29 -0.35 -9.25 6.20
N ALA A 30 -0.90 -8.18 5.63
CA ALA A 30 -1.56 -8.21 4.32
C ALA A 30 -0.58 -8.56 3.18
N PHE A 31 0.65 -8.04 3.22
CA PHE A 31 1.71 -8.42 2.27
C PHE A 31 2.05 -9.91 2.37
N GLY A 32 2.25 -10.42 3.59
CA GLY A 32 2.52 -11.84 3.81
C GLY A 32 1.39 -12.76 3.32
N ALA A 33 0.13 -12.39 3.60
CA ALA A 33 -1.03 -13.12 3.11
C ALA A 33 -1.15 -13.04 1.57
N SER A 34 -0.96 -11.86 0.99
CA SER A 34 -1.00 -11.64 -0.45
C SER A 34 0.08 -12.44 -1.17
N LEU A 35 1.29 -12.52 -0.63
CA LEU A 35 2.38 -13.32 -1.20
C LEU A 35 2.06 -14.82 -1.17
N LYS A 36 1.51 -15.33 -0.06
CA LYS A 36 1.08 -16.74 0.04
C LYS A 36 0.01 -17.07 -1.01
N LEU A 37 -0.98 -16.20 -1.18
CA LEU A 37 -2.04 -16.36 -2.19
C LEU A 37 -1.47 -16.31 -3.60
N ALA A 38 -0.59 -15.35 -3.91
CA ALA A 38 0.05 -15.23 -5.21
C ALA A 38 0.84 -16.48 -5.57
N LEU A 39 1.67 -16.98 -4.66
CA LEU A 39 2.50 -18.18 -4.86
C LEU A 39 1.69 -19.49 -4.86
N SER A 40 0.44 -19.44 -4.40
CA SER A 40 -0.49 -20.57 -4.46
C SER A 40 -1.41 -20.52 -5.67
N GLY A 41 -1.24 -19.57 -6.60
CA GLY A 41 -2.08 -19.43 -7.80
C GLY A 41 -3.41 -18.70 -7.60
N TYR A 42 -3.64 -18.10 -6.43
CA TYR A 42 -4.82 -17.27 -6.14
C TYR A 42 -4.54 -15.78 -6.43
N HIS A 43 -4.16 -15.48 -7.67
CA HIS A 43 -3.70 -14.15 -8.06
C HIS A 43 -4.76 -13.05 -7.85
N GLN A 44 -6.03 -13.33 -8.15
CA GLN A 44 -7.13 -12.39 -7.92
C GLN A 44 -7.25 -12.02 -6.43
N ASN A 45 -7.28 -13.01 -5.54
CA ASN A 45 -7.39 -12.78 -4.09
C ASN A 45 -6.14 -12.08 -3.53
N SER A 46 -4.96 -12.38 -4.08
CA SER A 46 -3.74 -11.65 -3.77
C SER A 46 -3.85 -10.16 -4.13
N ALA A 47 -4.33 -9.85 -5.34
CA ALA A 47 -4.54 -8.47 -5.80
C ALA A 47 -5.63 -7.73 -5.00
N LEU A 48 -6.65 -8.44 -4.50
CA LEU A 48 -7.66 -7.86 -3.60
C LEU A 48 -7.02 -7.34 -2.30
N LEU A 49 -6.06 -8.06 -1.72
CA LEU A 49 -5.30 -7.59 -0.56
C LEU A 49 -4.40 -6.40 -0.91
N LEU A 50 -3.81 -6.38 -2.12
CA LEU A 50 -3.01 -5.24 -2.58
C LEU A 50 -3.86 -3.96 -2.72
N ARG A 51 -5.17 -4.08 -3.03
CA ARG A 51 -6.09 -2.93 -3.00
C ARG A 51 -6.20 -2.31 -1.61
N ASP A 52 -6.41 -3.12 -0.59
CA ASP A 52 -6.51 -2.66 0.81
C ASP A 52 -5.19 -1.98 1.26
N ILE A 53 -4.05 -2.55 0.85
CA ILE A 53 -2.73 -1.97 1.10
C ILE A 53 -2.60 -0.61 0.39
N LEU A 54 -3.02 -0.49 -0.87
CA LEU A 54 -2.97 0.77 -1.61
C LEU A 54 -3.79 1.87 -0.92
N GLU A 55 -5.01 1.54 -0.48
CA GLU A 55 -5.85 2.50 0.25
C GLU A 55 -5.22 2.89 1.59
N THR A 56 -4.57 1.95 2.27
CA THR A 56 -3.82 2.23 3.50
C THR A 56 -2.59 3.11 3.23
N ALA A 57 -1.90 2.91 2.10
CA ALA A 57 -0.77 3.74 1.68
C ALA A 57 -1.22 5.20 1.48
N PHE A 58 -2.35 5.43 0.82
CA PHE A 58 -2.92 6.79 0.69
C PHE A 58 -3.32 7.40 2.04
N LEU A 59 -3.87 6.60 2.96
CA LEU A 59 -4.19 7.10 4.31
C LEU A 59 -2.91 7.53 5.06
N LEU A 60 -1.85 6.72 4.99
CA LEU A 60 -0.56 7.04 5.59
C LEU A 60 0.12 8.24 4.93
N ASP A 61 -0.01 8.40 3.61
CA ASP A 61 0.44 9.60 2.87
C ASP A 61 -0.26 10.87 3.38
N LEU A 62 -1.58 10.79 3.60
CA LEU A 62 -2.34 11.90 4.15
C LEU A 62 -1.82 12.28 5.54
N PHE A 63 -1.61 11.29 6.41
CA PHE A 63 -1.08 11.50 7.76
C PHE A 63 0.35 12.04 7.77
N SER A 64 1.18 11.63 6.80
CA SER A 64 2.55 12.14 6.66
C SER A 64 2.57 13.63 6.30
N GLY A 65 1.57 14.10 5.56
CA GLY A 65 1.43 15.52 5.19
C GLY A 65 0.72 16.38 6.24
N ASP A 66 -0.13 15.77 7.07
CA ASP A 66 -0.93 16.47 8.10
C ASP A 66 -1.17 15.53 9.30
N ARG A 67 -0.42 15.76 10.39
CA ARG A 67 -0.47 14.92 11.58
C ARG A 67 -1.80 15.02 12.33
N ASP A 68 -2.47 16.18 12.26
CA ASP A 68 -3.75 16.39 12.94
C ASP A 68 -4.84 15.46 12.38
N LYS A 69 -4.68 15.02 11.13
CA LYS A 69 -5.57 14.03 10.50
C LYS A 69 -5.56 12.68 11.19
N ILE A 70 -4.50 12.33 11.91
CA ILE A 70 -4.42 11.07 12.66
C ILE A 70 -5.42 11.11 13.83
N GLY A 71 -5.38 12.18 14.62
CA GLY A 71 -6.31 12.41 15.72
C GLY A 71 -7.77 12.49 15.25
N ASP A 72 -8.01 13.24 14.16
CA ASP A 72 -9.33 13.32 13.50
C ASP A 72 -9.83 11.92 13.09
N TRP A 73 -8.99 11.11 12.44
CA TRP A 73 -9.37 9.78 11.98
C TRP A 73 -9.60 8.82 13.14
N ARG A 74 -8.74 8.84 14.14
CA ARG A 74 -8.77 7.96 15.32
C ARG A 74 -10.04 8.16 16.14
N THR A 75 -10.50 9.40 16.25
CA THR A 75 -11.67 9.77 17.06
C THR A 75 -12.96 9.88 16.27
N ALA A 76 -12.89 9.80 14.94
CA ALA A 76 -14.07 9.88 14.08
C ALA A 76 -15.06 8.73 14.30
N ASP A 77 -16.32 9.09 14.51
CA ASP A 77 -17.42 8.14 14.40
C ASP A 77 -17.58 7.62 12.95
N LYS A 78 -18.43 6.60 12.76
CA LYS A 78 -18.62 6.00 11.42
C LYS A 78 -19.03 7.04 10.37
N ARG A 79 -19.85 8.04 10.73
CA ARG A 79 -20.38 9.03 9.79
C ARG A 79 -19.28 10.00 9.37
N SER A 80 -18.55 10.54 10.33
CA SER A 80 -17.42 11.45 10.15
C SER A 80 -16.29 10.76 9.40
N ARG A 81 -16.00 9.50 9.73
CA ARG A 81 -15.01 8.68 9.02
C ARG A 81 -15.37 8.50 7.55
N MET A 82 -16.64 8.24 7.22
CA MET A 82 -17.04 8.09 5.81
C MET A 82 -17.05 9.40 5.04
N LYS A 83 -17.42 10.49 5.72
CA LYS A 83 -17.44 11.83 5.13
C LYS A 83 -16.03 12.35 4.82
N SER A 84 -15.07 12.14 5.72
CA SER A 84 -13.73 12.75 5.63
C SER A 84 -12.63 11.78 5.22
N PHE A 85 -12.81 10.48 5.47
CA PHE A 85 -11.77 9.46 5.32
C PHE A 85 -12.25 8.22 4.54
N SER A 86 -13.27 8.37 3.68
CA SER A 86 -13.52 7.35 2.67
C SER A 86 -12.37 7.34 1.64
N PRO A 87 -12.10 6.20 0.98
CA PRO A 87 -10.98 6.10 0.04
C PRO A 87 -10.99 7.17 -1.06
N VAL A 88 -12.18 7.53 -1.55
CA VAL A 88 -12.33 8.62 -2.54
C VAL A 88 -11.94 9.98 -1.95
N LYS A 89 -12.34 10.27 -0.70
CA LYS A 89 -12.04 11.55 -0.03
C LYS A 89 -10.56 11.70 0.25
N ILE A 90 -9.89 10.61 0.65
CA ILE A 90 -8.45 10.60 0.85
C ILE A 90 -7.73 10.89 -0.47
N ARG A 91 -8.10 10.22 -1.56
CA ARG A 91 -7.50 10.47 -2.89
C ARG A 91 -7.73 11.91 -3.36
N GLU A 92 -8.95 12.42 -3.23
CA GLU A 92 -9.28 13.82 -3.56
C GLU A 92 -8.43 14.81 -2.75
N ALA A 93 -8.26 14.56 -1.44
CA ALA A 93 -7.43 15.40 -0.59
C ALA A 93 -5.95 15.39 -1.00
N LEU A 94 -5.41 14.21 -1.32
CA LEU A 94 -4.02 14.07 -1.78
C LEU A 94 -3.78 14.68 -3.17
N ASP A 95 -4.71 14.46 -4.11
CA ASP A 95 -4.62 15.04 -5.45
C ASP A 95 -4.69 16.58 -5.38
N ALA A 96 -5.55 17.13 -4.50
CA ALA A 96 -5.61 18.57 -4.24
C ALA A 96 -4.32 19.09 -3.58
N ARG A 97 -3.78 18.39 -2.56
CA ARG A 97 -2.53 18.75 -1.88
C ARG A 97 -1.36 18.84 -2.85
N ASP A 98 -1.26 17.88 -3.77
CA ASP A 98 -0.12 17.75 -4.69
C ASP A 98 -0.33 18.46 -6.03
N GLY A 99 -1.49 19.10 -6.24
CA GLY A 99 -1.84 19.79 -7.49
C GLY A 99 -2.05 18.86 -8.69
N PHE A 100 -2.38 17.59 -8.45
CA PHE A 100 -2.58 16.59 -9.50
C PHE A 100 -4.00 16.61 -10.07
N THR A 101 -4.12 16.86 -11.37
CA THR A 101 -5.42 16.88 -12.09
C THR A 101 -5.68 15.60 -12.90
N SER A 102 -4.66 14.76 -13.10
CA SER A 102 -4.71 13.57 -13.95
C SER A 102 -5.37 12.35 -13.32
N LYS A 103 -5.83 12.43 -12.05
CA LYS A 103 -6.52 11.35 -11.32
C LYS A 103 -5.78 10.00 -11.30
N LYS A 104 -4.44 9.99 -11.42
CA LYS A 104 -3.62 8.75 -11.40
C LYS A 104 -3.87 7.88 -10.16
N ARG A 105 -4.14 8.48 -8.99
CA ARG A 105 -4.51 7.73 -7.78
C ARG A 105 -5.82 6.96 -7.94
N PHE A 106 -6.79 7.54 -8.64
CA PHE A 106 -8.05 6.88 -8.98
C PHE A 106 -7.81 5.75 -9.97
N GLU A 107 -7.04 5.96 -11.04
CA GLU A 107 -6.71 4.92 -12.03
C GLU A 107 -6.04 3.70 -11.38
N MET A 108 -5.10 3.93 -10.45
CA MET A 108 -4.46 2.87 -9.67
C MET A 108 -5.45 2.08 -8.81
N TYR A 109 -6.36 2.78 -8.13
CA TYR A 109 -7.42 2.16 -7.33
C TYR A 109 -8.40 1.36 -8.21
N GLU A 110 -8.82 1.95 -9.33
CA GLU A 110 -9.78 1.36 -10.26
C GLU A 110 -9.23 0.08 -10.89
N MET A 111 -7.95 0.05 -11.25
CA MET A 111 -7.28 -1.14 -11.74
C MET A 111 -7.47 -2.35 -10.81
N PHE A 112 -7.15 -2.19 -9.51
CA PHE A 112 -7.34 -3.26 -8.53
C PHE A 112 -8.82 -3.58 -8.31
N SER A 113 -9.68 -2.57 -8.30
CA SER A 113 -11.11 -2.75 -8.07
C SER A 113 -11.74 -3.56 -9.19
N GLU A 114 -11.47 -3.23 -10.44
CA GLU A 114 -12.02 -3.91 -11.61
C GLU A 114 -11.43 -5.31 -11.83
N LEU A 115 -10.16 -5.54 -11.51
CA LEU A 115 -9.52 -6.84 -11.70
C LEU A 115 -9.82 -7.82 -10.55
N ALA A 116 -9.91 -7.32 -9.31
CA ALA A 116 -9.89 -8.18 -8.13
C ALA A 116 -11.03 -7.96 -7.12
N GLY A 117 -11.70 -6.80 -7.13
CA GLY A 117 -12.63 -6.43 -6.07
C GLY A 117 -14.10 -6.47 -6.47
N HIS A 118 -14.42 -6.03 -7.68
CA HIS A 118 -15.78 -5.93 -8.19
C HIS A 118 -16.10 -7.12 -9.09
N PRO A 119 -17.33 -7.67 -9.04
CA PRO A 119 -17.77 -8.73 -9.92
C PRO A 119 -18.09 -8.16 -11.31
N THR A 120 -17.07 -7.69 -12.04
CA THR A 120 -17.19 -7.20 -13.42
C THR A 120 -16.65 -8.22 -14.40
N MET A 121 -16.98 -8.08 -15.69
CA MET A 121 -16.43 -8.97 -16.72
C MET A 121 -14.91 -8.87 -16.82
N LYS A 122 -14.32 -7.72 -16.45
CA LYS A 122 -12.87 -7.54 -16.43
C LYS A 122 -12.20 -8.40 -15.36
N SER A 123 -12.89 -8.69 -14.25
CA SER A 123 -12.39 -9.56 -13.19
C SER A 123 -12.17 -11.01 -13.67
N GLN A 124 -12.86 -11.45 -14.73
CA GLN A 124 -12.67 -12.78 -15.33
C GLN A 124 -11.28 -12.97 -15.92
N LEU A 125 -10.58 -11.89 -16.30
CA LEU A 125 -9.20 -11.96 -16.79
C LEU A 125 -8.25 -12.56 -15.75
N MET A 126 -8.56 -12.38 -14.46
CA MET A 126 -7.78 -12.93 -13.35
C MET A 126 -8.12 -14.41 -13.04
N LEU A 127 -9.10 -14.98 -13.74
CA LEU A 127 -9.55 -16.37 -13.62
C LEU A 127 -9.16 -17.24 -14.81
N GLN A 128 -8.51 -16.65 -15.83
CA GLN A 128 -8.09 -17.33 -17.05
C GLN A 128 -6.60 -17.73 -16.95
N PRO A 129 -6.27 -19.04 -16.97
CA PRO A 129 -4.87 -19.49 -17.01
C PRO A 129 -4.16 -19.16 -18.32
N VAL A 130 -4.94 -18.98 -19.39
CA VAL A 130 -4.47 -18.60 -20.71
C VAL A 130 -5.28 -17.41 -21.15
N ARG A 131 -4.61 -16.33 -21.57
CA ARG A 131 -5.28 -15.10 -22.02
C ARG A 131 -6.26 -15.40 -23.16
N GLY A 132 -7.53 -15.07 -22.95
CA GLY A 132 -8.60 -15.32 -23.93
C GLY A 132 -9.14 -16.76 -23.94
N GLY A 133 -8.67 -17.61 -23.02
CA GLY A 133 -9.24 -18.94 -22.76
C GLY A 133 -10.39 -18.91 -21.75
N ASP A 134 -10.82 -20.10 -21.34
CA ASP A 134 -11.90 -20.25 -20.35
C ASP A 134 -11.44 -19.87 -18.93
N ALA A 135 -12.38 -19.32 -18.15
CA ALA A 135 -12.18 -19.14 -16.73
C ALA A 135 -12.24 -20.49 -16.01
N VAL A 136 -11.39 -20.67 -14.99
CA VAL A 136 -11.33 -21.92 -14.22
C VAL A 136 -11.61 -21.70 -12.74
N ASN A 137 -12.07 -22.75 -12.08
CA ASN A 137 -12.16 -22.79 -10.62
C ASN A 137 -10.82 -23.17 -10.01
N GLY A 138 -10.49 -22.53 -8.89
CA GLY A 138 -9.30 -22.88 -8.10
C GLY A 138 -8.01 -22.20 -8.57
N PRO A 139 -6.88 -22.58 -7.97
CA PRO A 139 -5.62 -21.93 -8.25
C PRO A 139 -5.00 -22.41 -9.56
N PHE A 140 -4.32 -21.49 -10.23
CA PHE A 140 -3.44 -21.81 -11.34
C PHE A 140 -2.25 -20.86 -11.32
N MET A 141 -1.09 -21.35 -11.71
CA MET A 141 0.12 -20.53 -11.78
C MET A 141 0.29 -20.02 -13.20
N GLU A 142 -0.03 -18.75 -13.41
CA GLU A 142 0.21 -18.07 -14.68
C GLU A 142 1.33 -17.03 -14.47
N ALA A 143 2.43 -17.20 -15.20
CA ALA A 143 3.67 -16.48 -14.94
C ALA A 143 3.54 -14.96 -15.12
N THR A 144 2.71 -14.51 -16.06
CA THR A 144 2.51 -13.09 -16.35
C THR A 144 1.76 -12.40 -15.21
N THR A 145 0.68 -13.02 -14.74
CA THR A 145 -0.16 -12.54 -13.65
C THR A 145 0.60 -12.60 -12.33
N LEU A 146 1.32 -13.68 -12.07
CA LEU A 146 2.22 -13.76 -10.91
C LEU A 146 3.24 -12.62 -10.91
N ARG A 147 3.90 -12.38 -12.05
CA ARG A 147 4.87 -11.29 -12.21
C ARG A 147 4.22 -9.93 -11.97
N ALA A 148 3.04 -9.68 -12.53
CA ALA A 148 2.31 -8.43 -12.35
C ALA A 148 1.97 -8.19 -10.88
N VAL A 149 1.40 -9.20 -10.21
CA VAL A 149 1.04 -9.13 -8.79
C VAL A 149 2.26 -8.88 -7.90
N ILE A 150 3.37 -9.59 -8.12
CA ILE A 150 4.61 -9.38 -7.36
C ILE A 150 5.19 -7.97 -7.63
N SER A 151 5.11 -7.48 -8.87
CA SER A 151 5.60 -6.14 -9.23
C SER A 151 4.80 -5.05 -8.51
N GLU A 152 3.47 -5.17 -8.52
CA GLU A 152 2.59 -4.25 -7.78
C GLU A 152 2.80 -4.33 -6.27
N MET A 153 3.00 -5.53 -5.74
CA MET A 153 3.34 -5.74 -4.33
C MET A 153 4.64 -5.01 -3.96
N GLY A 154 5.69 -5.14 -4.76
CA GLY A 154 6.96 -4.44 -4.55
C GLY A 154 6.81 -2.91 -4.56
N ARG A 155 6.02 -2.38 -5.51
CA ARG A 155 5.71 -0.95 -5.59
C ARG A 155 5.01 -0.45 -4.33
N LEU A 156 3.99 -1.17 -3.86
CA LEU A 156 3.27 -0.82 -2.63
C LEU A 156 4.14 -0.95 -1.38
N ALA A 157 5.02 -1.95 -1.32
CA ALA A 157 5.93 -2.12 -0.19
C ALA A 157 6.88 -0.92 -0.03
N VAL A 158 7.38 -0.39 -1.15
CA VAL A 158 8.19 0.85 -1.16
C VAL A 158 7.37 2.05 -0.69
N GLN A 159 6.13 2.21 -1.15
CA GLN A 159 5.26 3.30 -0.70
C GLN A 159 4.99 3.23 0.81
N ILE A 160 4.55 2.07 1.31
CA ILE A 160 4.30 1.85 2.74
C ILE A 160 5.56 2.15 3.57
N GLY A 161 6.72 1.60 3.18
CA GLY A 161 7.96 1.86 3.91
C GLY A 161 8.36 3.34 3.91
N GLY A 162 8.09 4.06 2.82
CA GLY A 162 8.32 5.50 2.72
C GLY A 162 7.42 6.30 3.66
N HIS A 163 6.12 6.02 3.68
CA HIS A 163 5.17 6.69 4.56
C HIS A 163 5.45 6.36 6.04
N LEU A 164 5.72 5.09 6.38
CA LEU A 164 6.11 4.73 7.74
C LEU A 164 7.41 5.45 8.16
N SER A 165 8.39 5.56 7.27
CA SER A 165 9.66 6.25 7.53
C SER A 165 9.48 7.73 7.91
N ALA A 166 8.42 8.38 7.42
CA ALA A 166 8.10 9.77 7.72
C ALA A 166 7.59 9.99 9.16
N HIS A 167 7.08 8.92 9.81
CA HIS A 167 6.52 8.98 11.17
C HIS A 167 7.52 8.59 12.27
N PHE A 168 8.76 8.21 11.93
CA PHE A 168 9.76 7.93 12.96
C PHE A 168 10.16 9.21 13.71
N PRO A 169 10.22 9.18 15.06
CA PRO A 169 10.61 10.36 15.85
C PRO A 169 11.99 10.90 15.48
N SER A 170 12.11 12.22 15.40
CA SER A 170 13.40 12.91 15.25
C SER A 170 14.25 12.68 16.49
N GLY A 171 15.27 11.83 16.39
CA GLY A 171 16.18 11.51 17.50
C GLY A 171 16.17 10.05 17.93
N TRP A 172 15.23 9.24 17.42
CA TRP A 172 15.27 7.81 17.69
C TRP A 172 16.33 7.11 16.85
N THR A 173 17.40 6.67 17.50
CA THR A 173 18.60 6.14 16.84
C THR A 173 18.52 4.66 16.49
N ASP A 174 17.75 3.88 17.25
CA ASP A 174 17.65 2.42 17.05
C ASP A 174 17.10 2.08 15.65
N GLY A 175 16.26 2.98 15.13
CA GLY A 175 15.71 2.99 13.77
C GLY A 175 16.70 3.20 12.62
N LEU A 176 17.87 3.79 12.88
CA LEU A 176 18.69 4.39 11.83
C LEU A 176 19.23 3.38 10.83
N ALA A 177 19.68 2.21 11.29
CA ALA A 177 20.22 1.17 10.41
C ALA A 177 19.14 0.69 9.42
N SER A 178 17.96 0.30 9.92
CA SER A 178 16.86 -0.19 9.07
C SER A 178 16.32 0.89 8.14
N ARG A 179 16.24 2.15 8.59
CA ARG A 179 15.87 3.29 7.74
C ARG A 179 16.89 3.54 6.63
N SER A 180 18.18 3.47 6.94
CA SER A 180 19.26 3.63 5.96
C SER A 180 19.20 2.53 4.89
N GLU A 181 19.04 1.27 5.30
CA GLU A 181 18.90 0.15 4.37
C GLU A 181 17.64 0.27 3.51
N PHE A 182 16.50 0.62 4.12
CA PHE A 182 15.27 0.91 3.36
C PHE A 182 15.50 2.02 2.33
N ASN A 183 16.13 3.13 2.71
CA ASN A 183 16.41 4.25 1.79
C ASN A 183 17.35 3.86 0.64
N LYS A 184 18.31 2.93 0.87
CA LYS A 184 19.13 2.37 -0.22
C LYS A 184 18.27 1.55 -1.19
N LEU A 185 17.40 0.69 -0.67
CA LEU A 185 16.48 -0.12 -1.48
C LEU A 185 15.48 0.74 -2.26
N HIS A 186 14.89 1.74 -1.60
CA HIS A 186 13.96 2.68 -2.21
C HIS A 186 14.63 3.45 -3.36
N ARG A 187 15.83 4.01 -3.16
CA ARG A 187 16.57 4.69 -4.24
C ARG A 187 16.93 3.77 -5.39
N LYS A 188 17.36 2.53 -5.10
CA LYS A 188 17.61 1.52 -6.13
C LYS A 188 16.34 1.23 -6.93
N TRP A 189 15.20 1.09 -6.26
CA TRP A 189 13.92 0.85 -6.90
C TRP A 189 13.50 2.04 -7.80
N LEU A 190 13.59 3.28 -7.31
CA LEU A 190 13.32 4.48 -8.12
C LEU A 190 14.20 4.55 -9.37
N ARG A 191 15.48 4.21 -9.25
CA ARG A 191 16.40 4.16 -10.39
C ARG A 191 15.96 3.13 -11.43
N VAL A 192 15.62 1.91 -10.98
CA VAL A 192 15.23 0.81 -11.87
C VAL A 192 13.93 1.10 -12.61
N PHE A 193 12.93 1.67 -11.93
CA PHE A 193 11.57 1.79 -12.48
C PHE A 193 11.22 3.18 -13.03
N TYR A 194 11.93 4.22 -12.59
CA TYR A 194 11.65 5.61 -13.00
C TYR A 194 12.88 6.33 -13.57
N GLY A 195 14.05 5.69 -13.63
CA GLY A 195 15.27 6.31 -14.15
C GLY A 195 15.75 7.51 -13.32
N ILE A 196 15.26 7.66 -12.09
CA ILE A 196 15.65 8.78 -11.22
C ILE A 196 17.06 8.52 -10.67
N GLU A 197 18.03 9.30 -11.14
CA GLU A 197 19.36 9.36 -10.55
C GLU A 197 19.40 10.41 -9.43
N GLY A 198 19.75 9.96 -8.22
CA GLY A 198 20.20 10.77 -7.06
C GLY A 198 19.62 12.17 -6.86
N GLY A 199 18.65 12.32 -5.96
CA GLY A 199 18.33 13.58 -5.29
C GLY A 199 18.70 13.49 -3.80
N VAL A 200 19.44 14.49 -3.32
CA VAL A 200 19.81 14.72 -1.91
C VAL A 200 18.57 15.01 -1.07
#